data_AF-A0A800KPD2-F1
#
_entry.id   AF-A0A800KPD2-F1
#
_cell.length_a   1.000
_cell.length_b   1.000
_cell.length_c   1.000
_cell.angle_alpha   90.00
_cell.angle_beta   90.00
_cell.angle_gamma   90.00
#
_symmetry.space_group_name_H-M   'P 1'
#
loop_
_entity.id
_entity.type
_entity.pdbx_description
1 polymer ?
#
loop_
_entity_poly.entity_id
_entity_poly.type
_entity_poly.pdbx_seq_one_letter_code
_entity_poly.pdbx_strand_id
1 'polypeptide(L)'
;MNGNASFSLCLDSKQEANRNTAATGPWQIGEWKTGEYWEMPAVENHWRQTPNFAKMIAWEIPKESARVAGFQTGNLDTFVMALDSIPEVEKVEVATLLQVPNAMQSQLNFYGNLHLKEEDGYKV
;
A
#
# COMPACT_ATOMS: atom_id res chain seq x y z
N MET A 1 -14.76 -30.02 -29.16
CA MET A 1 -13.64 -29.13 -28.77
C MET A 1 -14.22 -28.10 -27.83
N ASN A 2 -13.91 -28.21 -26.55
CA ASN A 2 -14.63 -27.54 -25.47
C ASN A 2 -14.09 -26.12 -25.25
N GLY A 3 -14.89 -25.11 -25.63
CA GLY A 3 -14.57 -23.68 -25.46
C GLY A 3 -14.40 -23.21 -24.00
N ASN A 4 -14.52 -24.10 -23.01
CA ASN A 4 -14.32 -23.82 -21.60
C ASN A 4 -12.84 -23.97 -21.16
N ALA A 5 -12.03 -24.72 -21.92
CA ALA A 5 -10.60 -24.88 -21.61
C ALA A 5 -9.79 -23.61 -21.87
N SER A 6 -10.17 -22.83 -22.89
CA SER A 6 -9.48 -21.59 -23.28
C SER A 6 -9.72 -20.44 -22.30
N PHE A 7 -10.89 -20.40 -21.63
CA PHE A 7 -11.20 -19.35 -20.66
C PHE A 7 -10.54 -19.61 -19.29
N SER A 8 -10.49 -20.87 -18.85
CA SER A 8 -9.73 -21.27 -17.66
C SER A 8 -8.24 -20.96 -17.80
N LEU A 9 -7.64 -21.32 -18.94
CA LEU A 9 -6.21 -21.07 -19.20
C LEU A 9 -5.85 -19.57 -19.13
N CYS A 10 -6.76 -18.69 -19.58
CA CYS A 10 -6.56 -17.24 -19.54
C CYS A 10 -6.65 -16.70 -18.10
N LEU A 11 -7.57 -17.21 -17.29
CA LEU A 11 -7.69 -16.84 -15.88
C LEU A 11 -6.50 -17.32 -15.06
N ASP A 12 -6.02 -18.54 -15.32
CA ASP A 12 -4.84 -19.09 -14.67
C ASP A 12 -3.59 -18.28 -15.05
N SER A 13 -3.42 -17.91 -16.34
CA SER A 13 -2.31 -17.04 -16.77
C SER A 13 -2.34 -15.64 -16.14
N LYS A 14 -3.54 -15.07 -15.89
CA LYS A 14 -3.69 -13.76 -15.25
C LYS A 14 -3.36 -13.82 -13.75
N GLN A 15 -3.74 -14.90 -13.08
CA GLN A 15 -3.40 -15.11 -11.68
C GLN A 15 -1.90 -15.35 -11.50
N GLU A 16 -1.27 -16.12 -12.39
CA GLU A 16 0.17 -16.36 -12.39
C GLU A 16 0.95 -15.05 -12.65
N ALA A 17 0.53 -14.26 -13.64
CA ALA A 17 1.14 -12.98 -13.97
C ALA A 17 1.02 -11.95 -12.82
N ASN A 18 -0.12 -11.93 -12.12
CA ASN A 18 -0.30 -11.07 -10.95
C ASN A 18 0.58 -11.51 -9.77
N ARG A 19 0.75 -12.83 -9.57
CA ARG A 19 1.62 -13.36 -8.50
C ARG A 19 3.10 -13.12 -8.76
N ASN A 20 3.53 -13.21 -10.01
CA ASN A 20 4.92 -13.05 -10.42
C ASN A 20 5.10 -11.73 -11.19
N THR A 21 4.73 -10.62 -10.54
CA THR A 21 4.88 -9.29 -11.13
C THR A 21 6.37 -8.96 -11.27
N ALA A 22 6.84 -8.78 -12.51
CA ALA A 22 8.20 -8.33 -12.78
C ALA A 22 8.32 -6.83 -12.41
N ALA A 23 8.94 -6.56 -11.27
CA ALA A 23 9.31 -5.21 -10.86
C ALA A 23 10.77 -4.90 -11.27
N THR A 24 11.04 -3.67 -11.69
CA THR A 24 12.40 -3.17 -11.96
C THR A 24 13.00 -2.39 -10.80
N GLY A 25 12.40 -2.54 -9.61
CA GLY A 25 12.82 -1.90 -8.38
C GLY A 25 13.96 -2.68 -7.70
N PRO A 26 14.56 -2.10 -6.65
CA PRO A 26 15.67 -2.72 -5.93
C PRO A 26 15.25 -3.92 -5.06
N TRP A 27 13.97 -4.30 -5.10
CA TRP A 27 13.34 -5.36 -4.33
C TRP A 27 12.62 -6.32 -5.26
N GLN A 28 12.81 -7.62 -5.03
CA GLN A 28 12.05 -8.67 -5.70
C GLN A 28 10.81 -9.00 -4.85
N ILE A 29 9.70 -9.41 -5.47
CA ILE A 29 8.53 -9.91 -4.75
C ILE A 29 8.79 -11.39 -4.46
N GLY A 30 8.96 -11.73 -3.18
CA GLY A 30 9.13 -13.10 -2.70
C GLY A 30 7.80 -13.73 -2.31
N GLU A 31 7.79 -14.40 -1.16
CA GLU A 31 6.56 -14.96 -0.59
C GLU A 31 5.67 -13.85 -0.01
N TRP A 32 4.37 -13.95 -0.23
CA TRP A 32 3.42 -13.04 0.37
C TRP A 32 2.14 -13.79 0.74
N LYS A 33 1.51 -13.33 1.81
CA LYS A 33 0.25 -13.85 2.31
C LYS A 33 -0.69 -12.68 2.55
N THR A 34 -1.77 -12.63 1.76
CA THR A 34 -2.81 -11.61 1.87
C THR A 34 -3.28 -11.46 3.31
N GLY A 35 -3.33 -10.24 3.82
CA GLY A 35 -3.77 -9.95 5.18
C GLY A 35 -2.70 -10.15 6.25
N GLU A 36 -1.48 -10.60 5.91
CA GLU A 36 -0.41 -10.86 6.88
C GLU A 36 0.89 -10.14 6.51
N TYR A 37 1.55 -10.55 5.43
CA TYR A 37 2.87 -10.00 5.09
C TYR A 37 3.23 -10.14 3.62
N TRP A 38 4.16 -9.30 3.19
CA TRP A 38 4.86 -9.37 1.91
C TRP A 38 6.36 -9.41 2.16
N GLU A 39 7.00 -10.51 1.76
CA GLU A 39 8.44 -10.67 1.80
C GLU A 39 9.07 -10.14 0.50
N MET A 40 10.05 -9.27 0.65
CA MET A 40 10.74 -8.63 -0.46
C MET A 40 12.26 -8.74 -0.29
N PRO A 41 12.91 -9.76 -0.86
CA PRO A 41 14.37 -9.87 -0.85
C PRO A 41 15.02 -8.79 -1.73
N ALA A 42 16.20 -8.34 -1.32
CA ALA A 42 16.99 -7.36 -2.05
C ALA A 42 17.51 -7.95 -3.38
N VAL A 43 17.44 -7.17 -4.45
CA VAL A 43 18.03 -7.56 -5.74
C VAL A 43 19.54 -7.36 -5.68
N GLU A 44 20.30 -8.45 -5.80
CA GLU A 44 21.76 -8.40 -5.91
C GLU A 44 22.20 -7.66 -7.18
N ASN A 45 23.19 -6.78 -7.05
CA ASN A 45 23.74 -5.98 -8.15
C ASN A 45 22.69 -5.18 -8.93
N HIS A 46 21.74 -4.56 -8.24
CA HIS A 46 20.71 -3.75 -8.86
C HIS A 46 21.33 -2.56 -9.62
N TRP A 47 20.87 -2.33 -10.86
CA TRP A 47 21.45 -1.39 -11.82
C TRP A 47 21.61 0.06 -11.31
N ARG A 48 20.81 0.48 -10.33
CA ARG A 48 20.91 1.81 -9.70
C ARG A 48 21.71 1.76 -8.39
N GLN A 49 21.20 0.98 -7.44
CA GLN A 49 21.76 0.80 -6.11
C GLN A 49 21.16 -0.46 -5.52
N THR A 50 22.01 -1.35 -5.01
CA THR A 50 21.60 -2.50 -4.20
C THR A 50 21.16 -2.00 -2.82
N PRO A 51 20.03 -2.47 -2.27
CA PRO A 51 19.61 -2.12 -0.92
C PRO A 51 20.69 -2.37 0.14
N ASN A 52 20.69 -1.54 1.20
CA ASN A 52 21.63 -1.67 2.31
C ASN A 52 21.34 -2.85 3.26
N PHE A 53 20.19 -3.51 3.08
CA PHE A 53 19.74 -4.62 3.92
C PHE A 53 19.15 -5.72 3.04
N ALA A 54 19.27 -6.97 3.50
CA ALA A 54 18.99 -8.14 2.66
C ALA A 54 17.51 -8.36 2.37
N LYS A 55 16.61 -7.92 3.26
CA LYS A 55 15.20 -8.26 3.19
C LYS A 55 14.31 -7.19 3.80
N MET A 56 13.27 -6.82 3.06
CA MET A 56 12.17 -5.99 3.55
C MET A 56 10.94 -6.87 3.77
N ILE A 57 10.24 -6.68 4.89
CA ILE A 57 8.94 -7.31 5.14
C ILE A 57 7.92 -6.20 5.33
N ALA A 58 6.91 -6.14 4.46
CA ALA A 58 5.77 -5.26 4.63
C ALA A 58 4.64 -6.01 5.35
N TRP A 59 4.38 -5.62 6.59
CA TRP A 59 3.34 -6.23 7.43
C TRP A 59 1.98 -5.56 7.23
N GLU A 60 0.93 -6.35 7.03
CA GLU A 60 -0.45 -5.88 6.95
C GLU A 60 -1.10 -5.94 8.35
N ILE A 61 -0.81 -4.94 9.18
CA ILE A 61 -1.38 -4.83 10.53
C ILE A 61 -2.48 -3.77 10.50
N PRO A 62 -3.78 -4.15 10.51
CA PRO A 62 -4.87 -3.18 10.36
C PRO A 62 -5.04 -2.28 11.59
N LYS A 63 -4.81 -2.80 12.80
CA LYS A 63 -5.05 -2.08 14.05
C LYS A 63 -3.86 -1.18 14.41
N GLU A 64 -4.12 0.10 14.63
CA GLU A 64 -3.08 1.08 14.94
C GLU A 64 -2.34 0.81 16.26
N SER A 65 -3.07 0.47 17.33
CA SER A 65 -2.44 0.16 18.62
C SER A 65 -1.45 -1.00 18.53
N ALA A 66 -1.70 -1.96 17.63
CA ALA A 66 -0.81 -3.09 17.40
C ALA A 66 0.45 -2.65 16.62
N ARG A 67 0.34 -1.69 15.70
CA ARG A 67 1.50 -1.09 15.01
C ARG A 67 2.37 -0.31 16.00
N VAL A 68 1.78 0.51 16.87
CA VAL A 68 2.53 1.27 17.89
C VAL A 68 3.26 0.31 18.84
N ALA A 69 2.59 -0.73 19.33
CA ALA A 69 3.22 -1.73 20.19
C ALA A 69 4.33 -2.52 19.47
N GLY A 70 4.11 -2.88 18.20
CA GLY A 70 5.12 -3.55 17.35
C GLY A 70 6.37 -2.69 17.17
N PHE A 71 6.20 -1.38 17.00
CA PHE A 71 7.31 -0.44 16.92
C PHE A 71 8.03 -0.29 18.27
N GLN A 72 7.30 -0.11 19.37
CA GLN A 72 7.89 -0.01 20.72
C GLN A 72 8.67 -1.25 21.14
N THR A 73 8.29 -2.42 20.64
CA THR A 73 8.97 -3.70 20.91
C THR A 73 10.13 -3.99 19.97
N GLY A 74 10.36 -3.15 18.95
CA GLY A 74 11.41 -3.34 17.94
C GLY A 74 11.09 -4.41 16.88
N ASN A 75 9.82 -4.84 16.79
CA ASN A 75 9.37 -5.77 15.74
C ASN A 75 9.05 -5.05 14.42
N LEU A 76 8.82 -3.74 14.47
CA LEU A 76 8.60 -2.89 13.30
C LEU A 76 9.64 -1.77 13.29
N ASP A 77 10.36 -1.61 12.18
CA ASP A 77 11.36 -0.56 12.01
C ASP A 77 10.74 0.78 11.58
N THR A 78 9.63 0.74 10.85
CA THR A 78 8.92 1.92 10.35
C THR A 78 7.43 1.63 10.15
N PHE A 79 6.58 2.63 10.35
CA PHE A 79 5.14 2.53 10.09
C PHE A 79 4.53 3.91 9.86
N VAL A 80 3.38 3.94 9.18
CA VAL A 80 2.55 5.14 9.09
C VAL A 80 1.66 5.21 10.33
N MET A 81 1.77 6.31 11.07
CA MET A 81 1.04 6.56 12.32
C MET A 81 -0.02 7.65 12.15
N ALA A 82 -1.07 7.61 12.96
CA ALA A 82 -1.94 8.77 13.15
C ALA A 82 -1.26 9.81 14.04
N LEU A 83 -1.72 11.06 13.93
CA LEU A 83 -1.20 12.18 14.72
C LEU A 83 -1.37 11.94 16.23
N ASP A 84 -2.44 11.25 16.63
CA ASP A 84 -2.73 10.96 18.05
C ASP A 84 -1.74 9.97 18.68
N SER A 85 -1.03 9.19 17.86
CA SER A 85 -0.06 8.18 18.31
C SER A 85 1.35 8.76 18.51
N ILE A 86 1.59 10.02 18.11
CA ILE A 86 2.91 10.68 18.24
C ILE A 86 3.46 10.62 19.68
N PRO A 87 2.69 10.97 20.73
CA PRO A 87 3.20 10.94 22.10
C PRO A 87 3.64 9.55 22.58
N GLU A 88 3.08 8.48 22.01
CA GLU A 88 3.47 7.10 22.34
C GLU A 88 4.75 6.66 21.63
N VAL A 89 5.02 7.23 20.45
CA VAL A 89 6.23 6.95 19.66
C VAL A 89 7.41 7.76 20.20
N GLU A 90 7.19 9.00 20.64
CA GLU A 90 8.24 9.85 21.26
C GLU A 90 8.84 9.26 22.54
N LYS A 91 8.13 8.31 23.19
CA LYS A 91 8.67 7.57 24.35
C LYS A 91 9.81 6.61 23.97
N VAL A 92 9.96 6.27 22.69
CA VAL A 92 11.04 5.42 22.20
C VAL A 92 12.25 6.32 21.91
N GLU A 93 13.29 6.26 22.74
CA GLU A 93 14.44 7.20 22.68
C GLU A 93 15.16 7.25 21.32
N VAL A 94 15.10 6.18 20.53
CA VAL A 94 15.78 6.07 19.22
C VAL A 94 14.84 6.42 18.06
N ALA A 95 13.57 6.72 18.32
CA ALA A 95 12.60 7.00 17.27
C ALA A 95 12.86 8.34 16.60
N THR A 96 12.80 8.36 15.27
CA THR A 96 12.85 9.57 14.46
C THR A 96 11.49 9.80 13.81
N LEU A 97 10.87 10.94 14.12
CA LEU A 97 9.65 11.40 13.44
C LEU A 97 10.02 12.06 12.10
N LEU A 98 9.50 11.50 11.01
CA LEU A 98 9.63 12.06 9.67
C LEU A 98 8.30 12.69 9.23
N GLN A 99 8.30 13.99 8.95
CA GLN A 99 7.17 14.67 8.32
C GLN A 99 7.51 14.95 6.85
N VAL A 100 6.67 14.48 5.94
CA VAL A 100 6.76 14.81 4.51
C VAL A 100 5.69 15.86 4.19
N PRO A 101 6.06 17.13 3.93
CA PRO A 101 5.11 18.15 3.55
C PRO A 101 4.32 17.74 2.30
N ASN A 102 3.03 18.05 2.25
CA ASN A 102 2.14 17.78 1.11
C ASN A 102 1.96 16.30 0.74
N ALA A 103 2.29 15.34 1.63
CA ALA A 103 2.04 13.91 1.37
C ALA A 103 0.55 13.55 1.24
N MET A 104 -0.35 14.39 1.79
CA MET A 104 -1.79 14.23 1.70
C MET A 104 -2.46 15.56 1.35
N GLN A 105 -3.40 15.54 0.41
CA GLN A 105 -4.24 16.67 0.06
C GLN A 105 -5.69 16.34 0.40
N SER A 106 -6.24 16.98 1.43
CA SER A 106 -7.66 16.90 1.75
C SER A 106 -8.37 18.05 1.04
N GLN A 107 -9.38 17.73 0.22
CA GLN A 107 -10.18 18.71 -0.51
C GLN A 107 -11.64 18.59 -0.07
N LEU A 108 -12.22 19.70 0.37
CA LEU A 108 -13.65 19.82 0.57
C LEU A 108 -14.26 20.44 -0.69
N ASN A 109 -14.99 19.64 -1.45
CA ASN A 109 -15.67 20.10 -2.66
C ASN A 109 -17.11 20.50 -2.31
N PHE A 110 -17.42 21.78 -2.48
CA PHE A 110 -18.79 22.27 -2.44
C PHE A 110 -19.35 22.25 -3.85
N TYR A 111 -20.32 21.38 -4.10
CA TYR A 111 -21.12 21.41 -5.32
C TYR A 111 -22.33 22.31 -5.06
N GLY A 112 -22.49 23.36 -5.85
CA GLY A 112 -23.75 24.07 -5.90
C GLY A 112 -24.82 23.14 -6.48
N ASN A 113 -26.03 23.13 -5.92
CA ASN A 113 -27.16 22.49 -6.58
C ASN A 113 -27.34 23.15 -7.95
N LEU A 114 -27.10 22.39 -9.02
CA LEU A 114 -27.50 22.77 -10.37
C LEU A 114 -29.02 22.74 -10.40
N HIS A 115 -29.65 23.87 -10.10
CA HIS A 115 -30.97 24.12 -10.61
C HIS A 115 -30.82 24.24 -12.12
N LEU A 116 -31.04 23.12 -12.83
CA LEU A 116 -31.32 23.18 -14.25
C LEU A 116 -32.49 24.16 -14.38
N LYS A 117 -32.24 25.30 -15.02
CA LYS A 117 -33.34 26.10 -15.54
C LYS A 117 -34.09 25.14 -16.46
N GLU A 118 -35.35 24.90 -16.12
CA GLU A 118 -36.29 24.26 -17.01
C GLU A 118 -36.37 25.18 -18.25
N GLU A 119 -35.54 24.91 -19.26
CA GLU A 119 -35.69 25.57 -20.55
C GLU A 119 -36.98 25.02 -21.15
N ASP A 120 -37.99 25.89 -21.14
CA ASP A 120 -39.22 25.88 -21.92
C ASP A 120 -39.57 24.54 -22.61
N GLY A 121 -40.43 23.76 -21.94
CA GLY A 121 -41.57 23.20 -22.68
C GLY A 121 -41.69 21.69 -22.85
N TYR A 122 -40.97 20.84 -22.11
CA TYR A 122 -41.31 19.41 -22.09
C TYR A 122 -42.22 19.06 -20.90
N LYS A 123 -43.53 19.11 -21.16
CA LYS A 123 -44.55 18.61 -20.23
C LYS A 123 -44.52 17.08 -20.21
N VAL A 124 -44.42 16.50 -19.01
CA VAL A 124 -44.92 15.14 -18.72
C VAL A 124 -46.44 15.12 -18.70
#